data_AF-A0A8H4TM31-F1
#
_entry.id   AF-A0A8H4TM31-F1
#
_cell.length_a   1.000
_cell.length_b   1.000
_cell.length_c   1.000
_cell.angle_alpha   90.00
_cell.angle_beta   90.00
_cell.angle_gamma   90.00
#
_symmetry.space_group_name_H-M   'P 1'
#
loop_
_entity.id
_entity.type
_entity.pdbx_description
1 polymer ?
#
loop_
_entity_poly.entity_id
_entity_poly.type
_entity_poly.pdbx_seq_one_letter_code
_entity_poly.pdbx_strand_id
1 'polypeptide(L)'
;MAPSLEELAPAAPIVSIDLPKTFNYGPTVLQPPIQTSGEPVYRIRTQTIVDAMPPRERDTESDKFPPVIHFEPGPWMRVPKVVEMPKLPGSYCRMGSIPHGTTINAQGFQPSRTDMGAPKIPEIDITPVSLPLSPGPRDVAINEAARVKFASQAADDNASRRLPQDLSPFMANGTITQRILDDPNSILRDANEGKDIIENTMFAVSTNAPSGAFGGGTSNIGFNMGTDEGLGDAKRGNNNGNTNTVDVTAQYWISKIRAKVELDPSKRDGDRVSPVAQGPRDAVPEFYIDHNVEIPSSNKTFTVAYYQIQYSQMVFLDFDGLKWPHVTVATLAPIAHVEKSTLSSAIEEANM
;
A
#
# COMPACT_ATOMS: atom_id res chain seq x y z
N MET A 1 6.79 -41.84 5.06
CA MET A 1 7.55 -40.65 4.63
C MET A 1 7.03 -39.48 5.45
N ALA A 2 7.91 -38.62 5.97
CA ALA A 2 7.47 -37.37 6.60
C ALA A 2 6.91 -36.46 5.49
N PRO A 3 5.79 -35.76 5.73
CA PRO A 3 5.23 -34.81 4.77
C PRO A 3 6.22 -33.68 4.47
N SER A 4 6.19 -33.14 3.25
CA SER A 4 7.06 -32.03 2.87
C SER A 4 6.67 -30.74 3.62
N LEU A 5 7.60 -29.78 3.73
CA LEU A 5 7.30 -28.45 4.31
C LEU A 5 6.12 -27.76 3.61
N GLU A 6 5.89 -28.05 2.32
CA GLU A 6 4.76 -27.53 1.54
C GLU A 6 3.44 -28.26 1.81
N GLU A 7 3.50 -29.51 2.25
CA GLU A 7 2.35 -30.27 2.75
C GLU A 7 1.98 -29.89 4.19
N LEU A 8 2.97 -29.42 4.96
CA LEU A 8 2.82 -28.95 6.34
C LEU A 8 2.55 -27.44 6.44
N ALA A 9 2.76 -26.68 5.37
CA ALA A 9 2.44 -25.26 5.34
C ALA A 9 0.95 -25.08 5.68
N PRO A 10 0.60 -24.19 6.61
CA PRO A 10 -0.80 -23.92 6.92
C PRO A 10 -1.50 -23.53 5.62
N ALA A 11 -2.64 -24.16 5.37
CA ALA A 11 -3.51 -23.73 4.29
C ALA A 11 -4.02 -22.34 4.67
N ALA A 12 -3.39 -21.29 4.13
CA ALA A 12 -3.99 -19.97 4.12
C ALA A 12 -5.46 -20.16 3.66
N PRO A 13 -6.44 -19.49 4.29
CA PRO A 13 -7.83 -19.61 3.85
C PRO A 13 -7.88 -19.37 2.35
N ILE A 14 -8.17 -20.43 1.58
CA ILE A 14 -8.22 -20.37 0.14
C ILE A 14 -9.52 -19.62 -0.18
N VAL A 15 -9.40 -18.33 -0.43
CA VAL A 15 -10.40 -17.60 -1.18
C VAL A 15 -10.17 -18.00 -2.64
N SER A 16 -11.06 -18.82 -3.20
CA SER A 16 -11.05 -19.09 -4.64
C SER A 16 -11.42 -17.79 -5.38
N ILE A 17 -10.40 -17.09 -5.85
CA ILE A 17 -10.54 -15.90 -6.69
C ILE A 17 -10.29 -16.35 -8.13
N ASP A 18 -11.32 -16.22 -8.97
CA ASP A 18 -11.32 -16.68 -10.35
C ASP A 18 -10.78 -15.56 -11.26
N LEU A 19 -9.47 -15.32 -11.26
CA LEU A 19 -8.79 -14.20 -11.94
C LEU A 19 -8.95 -14.25 -13.47
N PRO A 20 -9.37 -13.17 -14.16
CA PRO A 20 -9.53 -13.16 -15.60
C PRO A 20 -8.20 -12.79 -16.26
N LYS A 21 -8.06 -13.10 -17.55
CA LYS A 21 -6.81 -12.91 -18.30
C LYS A 21 -6.37 -11.44 -18.43
N THR A 22 -7.23 -10.50 -18.07
CA THR A 22 -7.03 -9.04 -18.13
C THR A 22 -6.93 -8.38 -16.76
N PHE A 23 -6.66 -9.15 -15.69
CA PHE A 23 -6.48 -8.63 -14.33
C PHE A 23 -5.44 -7.50 -14.28
N ASN A 24 -5.84 -6.32 -13.81
CA ASN A 24 -4.95 -5.20 -13.55
C ASN A 24 -4.92 -4.97 -12.03
N TYR A 25 -3.76 -4.73 -11.42
CA TYR A 25 -3.73 -4.33 -10.01
C TYR A 25 -4.49 -3.00 -9.83
N GLY A 26 -5.52 -3.01 -8.97
CA GLY A 26 -6.27 -1.82 -8.61
C GLY A 26 -5.56 -1.02 -7.51
N PRO A 27 -5.73 0.31 -7.46
CA PRO A 27 -5.16 1.12 -6.40
C PRO A 27 -5.77 0.76 -5.05
N THR A 28 -4.94 0.78 -3.99
CA THR A 28 -5.48 1.03 -2.66
C THR A 28 -6.14 2.40 -2.68
N VAL A 29 -7.44 2.48 -2.40
CA VAL A 29 -8.11 3.77 -2.27
C VAL A 29 -8.00 4.21 -0.82
N LEU A 30 -7.39 5.36 -0.55
CA LEU A 30 -7.49 6.06 0.75
C LEU A 30 -8.69 7.00 0.71
N GLN A 31 -9.88 6.52 1.05
CA GLN A 31 -11.07 7.37 1.07
C GLN A 31 -11.01 8.33 2.27
N PRO A 32 -11.23 9.65 2.10
CA PRO A 32 -11.55 10.52 3.22
C PRO A 32 -12.99 10.23 3.71
N PRO A 33 -13.28 10.26 5.03
CA PRO A 33 -14.64 10.28 5.51
C PRO A 33 -15.31 11.62 5.20
N ILE A 34 -16.64 11.60 5.26
CA ILE A 34 -17.52 12.77 5.26
C ILE A 34 -17.03 13.75 6.33
N GLN A 35 -16.74 14.98 5.92
CA GLN A 35 -16.25 16.03 6.80
C GLN A 35 -17.42 16.76 7.45
N THR A 36 -17.42 16.87 8.78
CA THR A 36 -18.19 17.89 9.50
C THR A 36 -17.21 18.97 9.94
N SER A 37 -17.54 20.24 9.67
CA SER A 37 -16.66 21.38 9.92
C SER A 37 -16.39 21.59 11.42
N GLY A 38 -15.13 21.74 11.83
CA GLY A 38 -14.75 22.37 13.11
C GLY A 38 -13.82 21.61 14.06
N GLU A 39 -13.47 20.35 13.79
CA GLU A 39 -12.69 19.50 14.71
C GLU A 39 -11.21 19.36 14.27
N PRO A 40 -10.28 19.07 15.21
CA PRO A 40 -8.83 18.92 14.94
C PRO A 40 -8.51 18.00 13.75
N VAL A 41 -7.38 18.27 13.08
CA VAL A 41 -6.95 17.65 11.80
C VAL A 41 -6.57 16.17 11.99
N TYR A 42 -7.55 15.32 12.22
CA TYR A 42 -7.45 13.87 12.13
C TYR A 42 -8.18 13.45 10.86
N ARG A 43 -7.45 12.86 9.91
CA ARG A 43 -8.07 12.29 8.72
C ARG A 43 -8.21 10.79 8.96
N ILE A 44 -9.44 10.33 9.21
CA ILE A 44 -9.71 8.90 9.03
C ILE A 44 -9.40 8.59 7.57
N ARG A 45 -8.71 7.49 7.33
CA ARG A 45 -8.54 6.96 5.99
C ARG A 45 -8.97 5.51 6.06
N THR A 46 -9.73 5.09 5.07
CA THR A 46 -9.94 3.66 4.86
C THR A 46 -9.05 3.26 3.71
N GLN A 47 -8.14 2.32 3.95
CA GLN A 47 -7.48 1.60 2.88
C GLN A 47 -8.38 0.42 2.51
N THR A 48 -8.88 0.41 1.28
CA THR A 48 -9.64 -0.73 0.76
C THR A 48 -8.82 -1.42 -0.30
N ILE A 49 -8.67 -2.75 -0.17
CA ILE A 49 -8.19 -3.61 -1.23
C ILE A 49 -9.44 -4.24 -1.85
N VAL A 50 -9.74 -3.80 -3.05
CA VAL A 50 -10.80 -4.36 -3.88
C VAL A 50 -10.21 -5.47 -4.73
N ASP A 51 -10.99 -6.51 -4.96
CA ASP A 51 -10.64 -7.44 -6.02
C ASP A 51 -10.58 -6.67 -7.35
N ALA A 52 -9.58 -6.90 -8.18
CA ALA A 52 -9.38 -6.11 -9.41
C ALA A 52 -9.80 -6.88 -10.68
N MET A 53 -10.68 -7.86 -10.47
CA MET A 53 -11.45 -8.57 -11.48
C MET A 53 -12.22 -7.59 -12.39
N PRO A 54 -11.95 -7.55 -13.70
CA PRO A 54 -12.95 -7.04 -14.64
C PRO A 54 -14.25 -7.86 -14.54
N PRO A 55 -15.41 -7.21 -14.70
CA PRO A 55 -16.71 -7.89 -14.70
C PRO A 55 -16.75 -8.92 -15.83
N ARG A 56 -17.35 -10.08 -15.56
CA ARG A 56 -17.56 -11.16 -16.54
C ARG A 56 -18.62 -10.72 -17.55
N GLU A 57 -18.62 -11.33 -18.74
CA GLU A 57 -19.62 -11.03 -19.80
C GLU A 57 -21.10 -11.24 -19.38
N ARG A 58 -21.35 -11.91 -18.24
CA ARG A 58 -22.69 -12.18 -17.70
C ARG A 58 -23.04 -11.37 -16.44
N ASP A 59 -22.17 -10.47 -16.02
CA ASP A 59 -22.32 -9.71 -14.78
C ASP A 59 -23.30 -8.53 -14.96
N THR A 60 -24.20 -8.34 -14.00
CA THR A 60 -25.19 -7.25 -13.95
C THR A 60 -24.54 -5.92 -13.50
N GLU A 61 -25.25 -4.78 -13.58
CA GLU A 61 -24.72 -3.48 -13.07
C GLU A 61 -24.25 -3.54 -11.60
N SER A 62 -24.85 -4.40 -10.77
CA SER A 62 -24.42 -4.64 -9.37
C SER A 62 -23.14 -5.46 -9.24
N ASP A 63 -22.76 -6.22 -10.26
CA ASP A 63 -21.55 -7.04 -10.31
C ASP A 63 -20.32 -6.26 -10.82
N LYS A 64 -20.50 -4.97 -11.16
CA LYS A 64 -19.40 -4.05 -11.50
C LYS A 64 -18.58 -3.60 -10.29
N PHE A 65 -19.02 -3.92 -9.07
CA PHE A 65 -18.27 -3.66 -7.85
C PHE A 65 -17.61 -4.95 -7.39
N PRO A 66 -16.32 -5.15 -7.68
CA PRO A 66 -15.62 -6.34 -7.23
C PRO A 66 -15.69 -6.46 -5.70
N PRO A 67 -15.75 -7.69 -5.15
CA PRO A 67 -15.82 -7.88 -3.72
C PRO A 67 -14.62 -7.23 -3.02
N VAL A 68 -14.89 -6.55 -1.91
CA VAL A 68 -13.84 -6.05 -1.02
C VAL A 68 -13.21 -7.26 -0.34
N ILE A 69 -11.98 -7.60 -0.75
CA ILE A 69 -11.23 -8.72 -0.16
C ILE A 69 -10.60 -8.34 1.18
N HIS A 70 -10.34 -7.05 1.37
CA HIS A 70 -9.70 -6.53 2.57
C HIS A 70 -10.02 -5.03 2.73
N PHE A 71 -10.27 -4.57 3.95
CA PHE A 71 -10.29 -3.13 4.24
C PHE A 71 -9.67 -2.85 5.61
N GLU A 72 -8.86 -1.80 5.68
CA GLU A 72 -8.13 -1.35 6.87
C GLU A 72 -8.55 0.10 7.18
N PRO A 73 -9.63 0.31 7.95
CA PRO A 73 -10.01 1.62 8.43
C PRO A 73 -9.10 2.06 9.58
N GLY A 74 -8.67 3.32 9.53
CA GLY A 74 -8.13 3.98 10.70
C GLY A 74 -7.52 5.36 10.43
N PRO A 75 -7.21 6.10 11.48
CA PRO A 75 -6.69 7.45 11.34
C PRO A 75 -5.23 7.48 10.88
N TRP A 76 -4.96 8.48 10.05
CA TRP A 76 -3.64 9.05 9.86
C TRP A 76 -3.54 10.35 10.64
N MET A 77 -2.54 10.43 11.51
CA MET A 77 -2.36 11.55 12.42
C MET A 77 -0.94 12.10 12.35
N ARG A 78 -0.84 13.42 12.42
CA ARG A 78 0.42 14.08 12.76
C ARG A 78 0.48 14.23 14.28
N VAL A 79 1.49 13.63 14.89
CA VAL A 79 1.76 13.76 16.32
C VAL A 79 2.68 14.96 16.52
N PRO A 80 2.28 16.00 17.29
CA PRO A 80 3.15 17.13 17.55
C PRO A 80 4.33 16.74 18.44
N LYS A 81 5.40 17.54 18.39
CA LYS A 81 6.57 17.38 19.27
C LYS A 81 6.13 17.50 20.73
N VAL A 82 6.51 16.56 21.58
CA VAL A 82 6.34 16.64 23.04
C VAL A 82 7.64 17.19 23.62
N VAL A 83 7.59 18.36 24.26
CA VAL A 83 8.81 19.07 24.73
C VAL A 83 9.12 18.84 26.21
N GLU A 84 8.16 18.35 26.99
CA GLU A 84 8.29 18.17 28.44
C GLU A 84 8.56 16.72 28.83
N MET A 85 7.53 15.86 28.79
CA MET A 85 7.63 14.48 29.27
C MET A 85 6.59 13.56 28.60
N PRO A 86 7.01 12.43 27.99
CA PRO A 86 8.38 12.17 27.51
C PRO A 86 8.77 13.15 26.40
N LYS A 87 10.05 13.53 26.31
CA LYS A 87 10.53 14.36 25.20
C LYS A 87 10.55 13.54 23.91
N LEU A 88 9.66 13.86 22.96
CA LEU A 88 9.51 13.14 21.70
C LEU A 88 9.49 14.12 20.52
N PRO A 89 10.16 13.79 19.40
CA PRO A 89 10.03 14.58 18.17
C PRO A 89 8.59 14.55 17.64
N GLY A 90 8.25 15.51 16.78
CA GLY A 90 7.02 15.40 16.01
C GLY A 90 7.10 14.19 15.08
N SER A 91 5.98 13.50 14.87
CA SER A 91 5.93 12.23 14.15
C SER A 91 4.60 12.06 13.40
N TYR A 92 4.44 10.91 12.75
CA TYR A 92 3.22 10.43 12.13
C TYR A 92 2.75 9.15 12.83
N CYS A 93 1.44 8.95 12.88
CA CYS A 93 0.83 7.74 13.39
C CYS A 93 -0.18 7.19 12.37
N ARG A 94 -0.09 5.89 12.09
CA ARG A 94 -1.04 5.10 11.31
C ARG A 94 -1.68 4.09 12.25
N MET A 95 -2.97 4.20 12.47
CA MET A 95 -3.74 3.18 13.18
C MET A 95 -4.66 2.49 12.19
N GLY A 96 -4.96 1.22 12.44
CA GLY A 96 -5.83 0.43 11.58
C GLY A 96 -6.46 -0.72 12.35
N SER A 97 -7.74 -0.98 12.12
CA SER A 97 -8.43 -2.18 12.60
C SER A 97 -8.76 -3.04 11.40
N ILE A 98 -8.15 -4.22 11.31
CA ILE A 98 -8.27 -5.13 10.19
C ILE A 98 -9.32 -6.20 10.54
N PRO A 99 -10.44 -6.30 9.80
CA PRO A 99 -11.60 -7.14 10.15
C PRO A 99 -11.31 -8.63 10.33
N HIS A 100 -10.24 -9.14 9.72
CA HIS A 100 -9.79 -10.53 9.96
C HIS A 100 -9.00 -10.69 11.27
N GLY A 101 -8.98 -9.68 12.14
CA GLY A 101 -8.64 -9.87 13.54
C GLY A 101 -7.32 -9.26 14.03
N THR A 102 -6.83 -8.20 13.40
CA THR A 102 -5.62 -7.50 13.87
C THR A 102 -5.86 -6.00 13.96
N THR A 103 -5.43 -5.36 15.04
CA THR A 103 -5.36 -3.91 15.15
C THR A 103 -3.90 -3.49 15.23
N ILE A 104 -3.57 -2.36 14.61
CA ILE A 104 -2.21 -1.81 14.63
C ILE A 104 -2.19 -0.37 15.13
N ASN A 105 -1.06 0.00 15.73
CA ASN A 105 -0.65 1.37 16.01
C ASN A 105 0.80 1.51 15.54
N ALA A 106 1.01 2.06 14.34
CA ALA A 106 2.35 2.28 13.78
C ALA A 106 2.74 3.75 13.91
N GLN A 107 3.95 4.02 14.40
CA GLN A 107 4.44 5.37 14.68
C GLN A 107 5.75 5.64 13.95
N GLY A 108 6.00 6.90 13.61
CA GLY A 108 7.29 7.34 13.11
C GLY A 108 8.30 7.48 14.24
N PHE A 109 9.47 6.89 14.06
CA PHE A 109 10.57 6.98 15.03
C PHE A 109 11.76 7.79 14.50
N GLN A 110 11.66 8.28 13.27
CA GLN A 110 12.68 9.06 12.60
C GLN A 110 12.05 10.30 11.95
N PRO A 111 12.79 11.42 11.86
CA PRO A 111 12.33 12.59 11.13
C PRO A 111 12.16 12.26 9.65
N SER A 112 11.22 12.94 8.99
CA SER A 112 11.10 12.88 7.54
C SER A 112 12.35 13.45 6.86
N ARG A 113 12.76 12.86 5.72
CA ARG A 113 13.87 13.37 4.90
C ARG A 113 13.34 13.86 3.56
N THR A 114 13.79 15.04 3.12
CA THR A 114 13.48 15.59 1.80
C THR A 114 14.73 15.59 0.94
N ASP A 115 14.62 15.04 -0.26
CA ASP A 115 15.69 14.95 -1.25
C ASP A 115 15.21 15.53 -2.59
N MET A 116 16.12 16.11 -3.39
CA MET A 116 15.81 16.57 -4.75
C MET A 116 15.68 15.38 -5.71
N GLY A 117 14.76 15.49 -6.67
CA GLY A 117 14.54 14.47 -7.69
C GLY A 117 13.64 13.32 -7.25
N ALA A 118 13.63 12.25 -8.05
CA ALA A 118 12.87 11.03 -7.78
C ALA A 118 13.35 10.30 -6.52
N PRO A 119 12.45 9.66 -5.76
CA PRO A 119 12.82 8.88 -4.57
C PRO A 119 13.63 7.63 -4.95
N LYS A 120 14.61 7.29 -4.11
CA LYS A 120 15.29 5.98 -4.17
C LYS A 120 14.45 4.96 -3.40
N ILE A 121 13.68 4.15 -4.13
CA ILE A 121 12.84 3.08 -3.56
C ILE A 121 13.66 1.79 -3.55
N PRO A 122 13.99 1.22 -2.38
CA PRO A 122 14.75 -0.03 -2.30
C PRO A 122 13.91 -1.21 -2.79
N GLU A 123 14.58 -2.30 -3.16
CA GLU A 123 13.92 -3.58 -3.39
C GLU A 123 13.33 -4.12 -2.08
N ILE A 124 12.26 -4.88 -2.18
CA ILE A 124 11.63 -5.55 -1.04
C ILE A 124 11.38 -7.02 -1.37
N ASP A 125 11.93 -7.90 -0.56
CA ASP A 125 11.85 -9.34 -0.77
C ASP A 125 10.68 -9.93 0.04
N ILE A 126 9.90 -10.80 -0.59
CA ILE A 126 8.77 -11.49 0.04
C ILE A 126 9.08 -12.94 0.43
N THR A 127 10.32 -13.38 0.25
CA THR A 127 10.74 -14.75 0.58
C THR A 127 10.56 -15.01 2.07
N PRO A 128 9.74 -16.00 2.46
CA PRO A 128 9.55 -16.39 3.85
C PRO A 128 10.86 -16.77 4.53
N VAL A 129 10.89 -16.59 5.85
CA VAL A 129 12.06 -16.89 6.68
C VAL A 129 11.64 -17.78 7.82
N SER A 130 12.31 -18.92 7.97
CA SER A 130 12.16 -19.79 9.13
C SER A 130 13.01 -19.26 10.27
N LEU A 131 12.35 -18.77 11.31
CA LEU A 131 12.98 -18.34 12.55
C LEU A 131 12.43 -19.16 13.72
N PRO A 132 13.25 -19.46 14.74
CA PRO A 132 12.75 -20.14 15.93
C PRO A 132 11.66 -19.30 16.61
N LEU A 133 10.57 -19.94 17.02
CA LEU A 133 9.53 -19.33 17.87
C LEU A 133 10.18 -18.78 19.14
N SER A 134 9.83 -17.56 19.51
CA SER A 134 10.37 -16.92 20.71
C SER A 134 9.47 -15.77 21.16
N PRO A 135 9.32 -15.54 22.48
CA PRO A 135 8.59 -14.38 22.98
C PRO A 135 9.32 -13.07 22.66
N GLY A 136 8.58 -12.10 22.13
CA GLY A 136 9.00 -10.71 21.96
C GLY A 136 9.76 -10.39 20.66
N PRO A 137 9.96 -9.10 20.35
CA PRO A 137 10.76 -8.66 19.20
C PRO A 137 12.20 -9.14 19.33
N ARG A 138 12.76 -9.70 18.26
CA ARG A 138 14.18 -10.08 18.19
C ARG A 138 14.84 -9.44 16.99
N ASP A 139 16.00 -8.85 17.22
CA ASP A 139 16.94 -8.48 16.17
C ASP A 139 17.64 -9.76 15.68
N VAL A 140 16.99 -10.51 14.79
CA VAL A 140 17.59 -11.69 14.17
C VAL A 140 18.16 -11.31 12.81
N ALA A 141 19.47 -11.51 12.63
CA ALA A 141 20.08 -11.42 11.32
C ALA A 141 19.52 -12.55 10.43
N ILE A 142 18.72 -12.18 9.43
CA ILE A 142 18.20 -13.12 8.43
C ILE A 142 19.36 -13.47 7.49
N ASN A 143 19.81 -14.72 7.54
CA ASN A 143 20.78 -15.26 6.58
C ASN A 143 20.06 -16.06 5.50
N GLU A 144 20.78 -16.37 4.41
CA GLU A 144 20.20 -17.11 3.28
C GLU A 144 19.69 -18.50 3.67
N ALA A 145 20.33 -19.16 4.64
CA ALA A 145 19.93 -20.49 5.11
C ALA A 145 18.58 -20.49 5.85
N ALA A 146 18.15 -19.33 6.37
CA ALA A 146 16.84 -19.18 6.99
C ALA A 146 15.72 -18.94 5.97
N ARG A 147 16.05 -18.59 4.72
CA ARG A 147 15.05 -18.32 3.69
C ARG A 147 14.43 -19.61 3.15
N VAL A 148 13.11 -19.60 3.02
CA VAL A 148 12.33 -20.73 2.51
C VAL A 148 11.60 -20.28 1.26
N LYS A 149 12.08 -20.73 0.10
CA LYS A 149 11.38 -20.52 -1.17
C LYS A 149 10.27 -21.56 -1.33
N PHE A 150 9.12 -21.08 -1.80
CA PHE A 150 7.95 -21.89 -2.12
C PHE A 150 7.71 -21.87 -3.63
N ALA A 151 7.18 -22.95 -4.19
CA ALA A 151 6.81 -23.05 -5.61
C ALA A 151 5.89 -21.91 -6.05
N SER A 152 5.01 -21.42 -5.15
CA SER A 152 4.11 -20.29 -5.40
C SER A 152 4.82 -18.96 -5.70
N GLN A 153 6.12 -18.84 -5.40
CA GLN A 153 6.94 -17.67 -5.70
C GLN A 153 7.63 -17.75 -7.08
N ALA A 154 7.53 -18.89 -7.78
CA ALA A 154 7.95 -19.02 -9.17
C ALA A 154 6.75 -18.82 -10.10
N ALA A 155 6.81 -17.80 -10.94
CA ALA A 155 5.72 -17.40 -11.83
C ALA A 155 5.48 -18.42 -12.95
N ASP A 156 6.50 -19.18 -13.35
CA ASP A 156 6.44 -20.23 -14.35
C ASP A 156 6.10 -21.62 -13.77
N ASP A 157 5.94 -21.73 -12.44
CA ASP A 157 5.53 -22.97 -11.79
C ASP A 157 4.00 -23.13 -11.78
N ASN A 158 3.52 -23.76 -12.85
CA ASN A 158 2.11 -24.11 -13.04
C ASN A 158 1.64 -25.30 -12.14
N ALA A 159 2.53 -25.93 -11.37
CA ALA A 159 2.17 -26.96 -10.39
C ALA A 159 2.01 -26.39 -8.97
N SER A 160 2.33 -25.11 -8.76
CA SER A 160 2.16 -24.44 -7.47
C SER A 160 0.71 -24.45 -6.98
N ARG A 161 0.50 -24.36 -5.66
CA ARG A 161 -0.85 -24.27 -5.05
C ARG A 161 -1.50 -22.90 -5.18
N ARG A 162 -0.80 -21.92 -5.76
CA ARG A 162 -1.29 -20.56 -5.98
C ARG A 162 -2.40 -20.57 -7.03
N LEU A 163 -3.43 -19.74 -6.83
CA LEU A 163 -4.48 -19.54 -7.82
C LEU A 163 -4.33 -18.17 -8.48
N PRO A 164 -4.48 -18.07 -9.82
CA PRO A 164 -4.54 -19.17 -10.79
C PRO A 164 -3.17 -19.84 -10.94
N GLN A 165 -3.11 -21.15 -11.15
CA GLN A 165 -1.82 -21.85 -11.28
C GLN A 165 -1.01 -21.33 -12.47
N ASP A 166 -1.64 -21.19 -13.65
CA ASP A 166 -0.99 -20.67 -14.85
C ASP A 166 -0.98 -19.13 -14.88
N LEU A 167 0.21 -18.55 -14.72
CA LEU A 167 0.40 -17.10 -14.84
C LEU A 167 0.77 -16.62 -16.24
N SER A 168 0.92 -17.50 -17.23
CA SER A 168 1.34 -17.12 -18.58
C SER A 168 0.54 -15.95 -19.18
N PRO A 169 -0.81 -15.88 -19.03
CA PRO A 169 -1.59 -14.74 -19.53
C PRO A 169 -1.24 -13.41 -18.83
N PHE A 170 -0.94 -13.46 -17.53
CA PHE A 170 -0.63 -12.29 -16.72
C PHE A 170 0.79 -11.80 -16.98
N MET A 171 1.73 -12.73 -17.17
CA MET A 171 3.10 -12.41 -17.58
C MET A 171 3.12 -11.76 -18.97
N ALA A 172 2.34 -12.28 -19.92
CA ALA A 172 2.21 -11.69 -21.25
C ALA A 172 1.61 -10.28 -21.23
N ASN A 173 0.72 -9.99 -20.27
CA ASN A 173 0.13 -8.67 -20.06
C ASN A 173 0.95 -7.77 -19.11
N GLY A 174 2.08 -8.26 -18.60
CA GLY A 174 2.92 -7.54 -17.62
C GLY A 174 2.21 -7.23 -16.31
N THR A 175 1.13 -7.93 -15.96
CA THR A 175 0.35 -7.68 -14.74
C THR A 175 0.97 -8.40 -13.57
N ILE A 176 1.14 -9.71 -13.65
CA ILE A 176 1.87 -10.52 -12.67
C ILE A 176 3.12 -11.05 -13.36
N THR A 177 4.30 -10.70 -12.87
CA THR A 177 5.59 -11.10 -13.46
C THR A 177 6.52 -11.61 -12.37
N GLN A 178 7.52 -12.43 -12.74
CA GLN A 178 8.52 -12.89 -11.77
C GLN A 178 9.20 -11.72 -11.04
N ARG A 179 9.52 -10.64 -11.77
CA ARG A 179 10.11 -9.42 -11.18
C ARG A 179 9.23 -8.79 -10.10
N ILE A 180 7.90 -8.84 -10.25
CA ILE A 180 6.96 -8.33 -9.25
C ILE A 180 6.86 -9.28 -8.05
N LEU A 181 6.96 -10.59 -8.27
CA LEU A 181 6.99 -11.57 -7.18
C LEU A 181 8.29 -11.47 -6.38
N ASP A 182 9.44 -11.31 -7.04
CA ASP A 182 10.73 -11.16 -6.38
C ASP A 182 10.86 -9.82 -5.67
N ASP A 183 10.30 -8.76 -6.26
CA ASP A 183 10.33 -7.41 -5.71
C ASP A 183 9.06 -6.61 -6.04
N PRO A 184 8.06 -6.62 -5.14
CA PRO A 184 6.85 -5.81 -5.31
C PRO A 184 7.11 -4.29 -5.41
N ASN A 185 8.21 -3.77 -4.86
CA ASN A 185 8.55 -2.35 -4.98
C ASN A 185 8.91 -1.95 -6.41
N SER A 186 9.14 -2.92 -7.30
CA SER A 186 9.30 -2.68 -8.73
C SER A 186 8.13 -1.91 -9.34
N ILE A 187 6.90 -2.16 -8.88
CA ILE A 187 5.69 -1.43 -9.31
C ILE A 187 5.81 0.07 -9.02
N LEU A 188 6.37 0.43 -7.86
CA LEU A 188 6.54 1.84 -7.47
C LEU A 188 7.62 2.52 -8.31
N ARG A 189 8.70 1.80 -8.65
CA ARG A 189 9.77 2.33 -9.49
C ARG A 189 9.29 2.54 -10.92
N ASP A 190 8.58 1.56 -11.49
CA ASP A 190 7.97 1.68 -12.82
C ASP A 190 7.03 2.88 -12.90
N ALA A 191 6.23 3.12 -11.85
CA ALA A 191 5.32 4.25 -11.79
C ALA A 191 6.01 5.63 -11.73
N ASN A 192 7.32 5.68 -11.51
CA ASN A 192 8.12 6.90 -11.53
C ASN A 192 8.88 7.11 -12.85
N GLU A 193 8.97 6.09 -13.70
CA GLU A 193 9.63 6.20 -15.00
C GLU A 193 8.97 7.31 -15.83
N GLY A 194 9.79 8.11 -16.53
CA GLY A 194 9.30 9.18 -17.40
C GLY A 194 8.68 10.40 -16.71
N LYS A 195 8.57 10.45 -15.38
CA LYS A 195 8.02 11.60 -14.65
C LYS A 195 9.10 12.64 -14.29
N ASP A 196 8.76 13.91 -14.41
CA ASP A 196 9.59 15.02 -13.91
C ASP A 196 9.37 15.22 -12.41
N ILE A 197 9.94 14.31 -11.62
CA ILE A 197 9.91 14.38 -10.15
C ILE A 197 11.01 15.32 -9.70
N ILE A 198 10.62 16.46 -9.14
CA ILE A 198 11.57 17.54 -8.76
C ILE A 198 12.02 17.45 -7.31
N GLU A 199 11.22 16.84 -6.44
CA GLU A 199 11.47 16.72 -5.01
C GLU A 199 10.70 15.52 -4.45
N ASN A 200 11.25 14.85 -3.45
CA ASN A 200 10.53 13.84 -2.69
C ASN A 200 10.79 13.96 -1.19
N THR A 201 9.76 13.71 -0.39
CA THR A 201 9.83 13.62 1.07
C THR A 201 9.48 12.22 1.54
N MET A 202 10.32 11.65 2.39
CA MET A 202 10.24 10.27 2.88
C MET A 202 10.04 10.22 4.38
N PHE A 203 9.20 9.30 4.84
CA PHE A 203 9.08 8.94 6.25
C PHE A 203 8.57 7.50 6.40
N ALA A 204 8.90 6.87 7.52
CA ALA A 204 8.45 5.53 7.85
C ALA A 204 7.62 5.54 9.13
N VAL A 205 6.70 4.58 9.24
CA VAL A 205 5.99 4.24 10.48
C VAL A 205 6.16 2.76 10.77
N SER A 206 6.26 2.39 12.04
CA SER A 206 6.38 0.99 12.46
C SER A 206 5.60 0.72 13.75
N THR A 207 5.10 -0.51 13.90
CA THR A 207 4.54 -1.01 15.16
C THR A 207 5.63 -1.42 16.14
N ASN A 208 6.87 -1.58 15.69
CA ASN A 208 8.00 -1.96 16.51
C ASN A 208 8.89 -0.74 16.77
N ALA A 209 8.87 -0.23 18.00
CA ALA A 209 9.72 0.87 18.39
C ALA A 209 11.19 0.45 18.48
N PRO A 210 12.13 1.21 17.90
CA PRO A 210 13.56 0.94 18.10
C PRO A 210 13.94 1.09 19.57
N SER A 211 15.05 0.45 19.96
CA SER A 211 15.57 0.54 21.32
C SER A 211 15.71 1.99 21.80
N GLY A 212 15.15 2.30 22.97
CA GLY A 212 15.13 3.65 23.55
C GLY A 212 14.03 4.57 23.03
N ALA A 213 13.24 4.15 22.04
CA ALA A 213 11.96 4.78 21.69
C ALA A 213 10.79 4.08 22.41
N PHE A 214 9.65 4.75 22.48
CA PHE A 214 8.43 4.23 23.11
C PHE A 214 7.25 4.36 22.14
N GLY A 215 6.35 3.39 22.16
CA GLY A 215 5.13 3.38 21.35
C GLY A 215 5.10 2.23 20.36
N GLY A 216 4.14 2.28 19.45
CA GLY A 216 3.86 1.20 18.51
C GLY A 216 3.04 0.05 19.12
N GLY A 217 2.52 -0.82 18.26
CA GLY A 217 2.03 -2.13 18.67
C GLY A 217 1.10 -2.79 17.66
N THR A 218 0.99 -4.11 17.76
CA THR A 218 -0.02 -4.94 17.11
C THR A 218 -0.88 -5.60 18.20
N SER A 219 -2.15 -5.87 17.90
CA SER A 219 -3.02 -6.64 18.76
C SER A 219 -3.82 -7.60 17.90
N ASN A 220 -3.69 -8.91 18.17
CA ASN A 220 -4.37 -9.96 17.44
C ASN A 220 -5.58 -10.48 18.23
N ILE A 221 -6.61 -10.97 17.55
CA ILE A 221 -7.75 -11.67 18.17
C ILE A 221 -7.41 -13.14 18.46
N GLY A 222 -8.25 -13.80 19.25
CA GLY A 222 -8.06 -15.21 19.62
C GLY A 222 -7.99 -16.18 18.43
N PHE A 223 -8.66 -15.90 17.30
CA PHE A 223 -8.53 -16.71 16.08
C PHE A 223 -7.09 -16.74 15.54
N ASN A 224 -6.37 -15.62 15.65
CA ASN A 224 -5.01 -15.49 15.16
C ASN A 224 -3.99 -16.11 16.09
N MET A 225 -4.16 -15.92 17.41
CA MET A 225 -3.16 -16.34 18.41
C MET A 225 -3.42 -17.73 19.00
N GLY A 226 -4.66 -18.25 18.95
CA GLY A 226 -5.00 -19.53 19.57
C GLY A 226 -4.86 -19.54 21.08
N THR A 227 -4.91 -20.74 21.66
CA THR A 227 -4.82 -20.97 23.12
C THR A 227 -3.42 -20.80 23.70
N ASP A 228 -2.40 -20.78 22.85
CA ASP A 228 -0.98 -20.72 23.19
C ASP A 228 -0.37 -19.33 22.96
N GLU A 229 -1.21 -18.33 22.66
CA GLU A 229 -0.79 -16.95 22.37
C GLU A 229 0.19 -16.83 21.18
N GLY A 230 0.18 -17.83 20.29
CA GLY A 230 1.11 -17.93 19.16
C GLY A 230 2.54 -18.28 19.56
N LEU A 231 2.73 -18.95 20.70
CA LEU A 231 4.04 -19.30 21.26
C LEU A 231 4.41 -20.80 21.12
N GLY A 232 3.53 -21.65 20.58
CA GLY A 232 3.75 -23.10 20.48
C GLY A 232 3.48 -23.71 19.10
N ASP A 233 4.07 -24.89 18.88
CA ASP A 233 3.98 -25.62 17.61
C ASP A 233 2.54 -25.94 17.19
N ALA A 234 2.19 -25.68 15.93
CA ALA A 234 0.86 -25.91 15.34
C ALA A 234 0.42 -27.38 15.46
N LYS A 235 -0.56 -27.67 16.34
CA LYS A 235 -1.17 -29.00 16.46
C LYS A 235 -2.70 -28.91 16.43
N ARG A 236 -3.32 -29.63 15.49
CA ARG A 236 -4.78 -29.65 15.28
C ARG A 236 -5.60 -29.98 16.55
N GLY A 237 -5.04 -30.73 17.49
CA GLY A 237 -5.70 -31.09 18.75
C GLY A 237 -5.64 -30.04 19.85
N ASN A 238 -4.88 -28.95 19.66
CA ASN A 238 -4.52 -28.00 20.72
C ASN A 238 -5.18 -26.62 20.57
N ASN A 239 -6.06 -26.39 19.57
CA ASN A 239 -6.66 -25.08 19.25
C ASN A 239 -5.63 -23.97 18.98
N ASN A 240 -4.58 -24.29 18.24
CA ASN A 240 -3.54 -23.33 17.87
C ASN A 240 -4.09 -22.20 16.98
N GLY A 241 -3.40 -21.05 17.04
CA GLY A 241 -3.72 -19.88 16.24
C GLY A 241 -3.51 -20.11 14.74
N ASN A 242 -4.19 -19.32 13.92
CA ASN A 242 -4.01 -19.36 12.47
C ASN A 242 -2.72 -18.64 12.02
N THR A 243 -2.58 -17.36 12.40
CA THR A 243 -1.47 -16.50 11.98
C THR A 243 -1.34 -15.33 12.93
N ASN A 244 -0.15 -15.13 13.49
CA ASN A 244 0.10 -14.00 14.38
C ASN A 244 0.74 -12.84 13.60
N THR A 245 0.09 -11.67 13.59
CA THR A 245 0.72 -10.46 13.04
C THR A 245 1.70 -9.92 14.06
N VAL A 246 2.99 -10.03 13.77
CA VAL A 246 4.05 -9.65 14.73
C VAL A 246 4.51 -8.21 14.53
N ASP A 247 4.73 -7.79 13.28
CA ASP A 247 5.28 -6.48 12.97
C ASP A 247 4.66 -5.90 11.70
N VAL A 248 4.42 -4.58 11.71
CA VAL A 248 4.03 -3.82 10.54
C VAL A 248 4.96 -2.62 10.39
N THR A 249 5.55 -2.46 9.21
CA THR A 249 6.33 -1.28 8.84
C THR A 249 5.81 -0.75 7.51
N ALA A 250 5.70 0.57 7.39
CA ALA A 250 5.32 1.21 6.13
C ALA A 250 6.22 2.42 5.85
N GLN A 251 6.81 2.44 4.66
CA GLN A 251 7.61 3.54 4.13
C GLN A 251 6.76 4.33 3.13
N TYR A 252 6.79 5.66 3.26
CA TYR A 252 6.09 6.59 2.40
C TYR A 252 7.07 7.45 1.62
N TRP A 253 6.68 7.80 0.40
CA TRP A 253 7.35 8.77 -0.47
C TRP A 253 6.31 9.74 -1.01
N ILE A 254 6.43 11.01 -0.65
CA ILE A 254 5.59 12.10 -1.17
C ILE A 254 6.42 12.86 -2.20
N SER A 255 6.11 12.68 -3.47
CA SER A 255 6.87 13.25 -4.60
C SER A 255 6.14 14.45 -5.18
N LYS A 256 6.83 15.57 -5.39
CA LYS A 256 6.35 16.71 -6.16
C LYS A 256 6.73 16.51 -7.62
N ILE A 257 5.74 16.52 -8.50
CA ILE A 257 5.88 16.15 -9.92
C ILE A 257 5.42 17.31 -10.78
N ARG A 258 6.22 17.66 -11.79
CA ARG A 258 5.79 18.56 -12.87
C ARG A 258 5.20 17.74 -14.01
N ALA A 259 4.08 18.20 -14.55
CA ALA A 259 3.42 17.57 -15.69
C ALA A 259 2.81 18.60 -16.62
N LYS A 260 2.63 18.19 -17.88
CA LYS A 260 1.99 19.00 -18.91
C LYS A 260 0.48 18.71 -18.94
N VAL A 261 -0.33 19.76 -18.97
CA VAL A 261 -1.78 19.70 -19.13
C VAL A 261 -2.16 20.55 -20.34
N GLU A 262 -3.07 20.04 -21.16
CA GLU A 262 -3.60 20.76 -22.32
C GLU A 262 -4.95 21.40 -21.98
N LEU A 263 -5.10 22.70 -22.24
CA LEU A 263 -6.39 23.37 -22.27
C LEU A 263 -6.76 23.66 -23.72
N ASP A 264 -7.94 23.18 -24.12
CA ASP A 264 -8.53 23.45 -25.42
C ASP A 264 -9.61 24.54 -25.30
N PRO A 265 -9.89 25.32 -26.37
CA PRO A 265 -10.91 26.39 -26.37
C PRO A 265 -12.34 25.93 -26.05
N SER A 266 -12.63 24.63 -26.16
CA SER A 266 -13.94 24.07 -25.83
C SER A 266 -14.19 23.95 -24.32
N LYS A 267 -13.13 24.01 -23.50
CA LYS A 267 -13.22 23.94 -22.03
C LYS A 267 -14.00 25.12 -21.44
N ARG A 268 -14.54 24.93 -20.24
CA ARG A 268 -15.32 25.91 -19.47
C ARG A 268 -14.91 25.91 -18.00
N ASP A 269 -15.31 26.96 -17.29
CA ASP A 269 -15.27 27.00 -15.82
C ASP A 269 -15.96 25.76 -15.23
N GLY A 270 -15.30 25.10 -14.28
CA GLY A 270 -15.75 23.87 -13.64
C GLY A 270 -15.41 22.57 -14.39
N ASP A 271 -14.91 22.63 -15.62
CA ASP A 271 -14.43 21.43 -16.33
C ASP A 271 -13.21 20.83 -15.65
N ARG A 272 -12.97 19.55 -15.91
CA ARG A 272 -11.77 18.83 -15.47
C ARG A 272 -10.74 18.68 -16.57
N VAL A 273 -9.49 18.77 -16.17
CA VAL A 273 -8.31 18.53 -17.01
C VAL A 273 -7.27 17.73 -16.24
N SER A 274 -6.53 16.88 -16.96
CA SER A 274 -5.56 15.97 -16.35
C SER A 274 -4.34 15.87 -17.25
N PRO A 275 -3.15 15.58 -16.69
CA PRO A 275 -2.01 15.17 -17.48
C PRO A 275 -2.32 13.89 -18.27
N VAL A 276 -1.65 13.73 -19.41
CA VAL A 276 -1.71 12.46 -20.16
C VAL A 276 -1.03 11.37 -19.34
N ALA A 277 -1.75 10.30 -19.04
CA ALA A 277 -1.21 9.11 -18.38
C ALA A 277 -0.16 8.43 -19.28
N GLN A 278 0.99 8.06 -18.71
CA GLN A 278 2.06 7.38 -19.44
C GLN A 278 1.76 5.89 -19.72
N GLY A 279 0.72 5.36 -19.06
CA GLY A 279 0.25 4.00 -19.26
C GLY A 279 -1.01 3.71 -18.43
N PRO A 280 -1.59 2.51 -18.57
CA PRO A 280 -2.85 2.15 -17.92
C PRO A 280 -2.79 2.08 -16.38
N ARG A 281 -1.58 2.09 -15.80
CA ARG A 281 -1.34 2.07 -14.34
C ARG A 281 -0.85 3.39 -13.78
N ASP A 282 -0.73 4.41 -14.63
CA ASP A 282 -0.22 5.69 -14.20
C ASP A 282 -1.30 6.47 -13.43
N ALA A 283 -1.01 6.78 -12.18
CA ALA A 283 -1.87 7.62 -11.35
C ALA A 283 -1.59 9.09 -11.68
N VAL A 284 -2.48 9.72 -12.44
CA VAL A 284 -2.45 11.15 -12.75
C VAL A 284 -3.56 11.90 -12.02
N PRO A 285 -3.32 13.15 -11.59
CA PRO A 285 -4.34 13.94 -10.92
C PRO A 285 -5.40 14.46 -11.90
N GLU A 286 -6.55 14.87 -11.35
CA GLU A 286 -7.53 15.70 -12.07
C GLU A 286 -7.56 17.09 -11.44
N PHE A 287 -7.58 18.13 -12.28
CA PHE A 287 -7.68 19.53 -11.87
C PHE A 287 -8.99 20.12 -12.36
N TYR A 288 -9.61 20.96 -11.53
CA TYR A 288 -10.72 21.82 -11.96
C TYR A 288 -10.20 23.09 -12.59
N ILE A 289 -10.85 23.53 -13.67
CA ILE A 289 -10.69 24.87 -14.20
C ILE A 289 -11.47 25.82 -13.29
N ASP A 290 -10.75 26.70 -12.59
CA ASP A 290 -11.33 27.75 -11.76
C ASP A 290 -11.86 28.90 -12.63
N HIS A 291 -12.91 29.59 -12.19
CA HIS A 291 -13.49 30.77 -12.84
C HIS A 291 -12.47 31.87 -13.21
N ASN A 292 -11.33 31.94 -12.52
CA ASN A 292 -10.26 32.90 -12.81
C ASN A 292 -9.27 32.44 -13.88
N VAL A 293 -9.37 31.19 -14.36
CA VAL A 293 -8.49 30.68 -15.42
C VAL A 293 -8.99 31.18 -16.77
N GLU A 294 -8.17 32.00 -17.44
CA GLU A 294 -8.44 32.43 -18.81
C GLU A 294 -8.26 31.25 -19.78
N ILE A 295 -9.36 30.86 -20.43
CA ILE A 295 -9.37 29.76 -21.40
C ILE A 295 -8.78 30.28 -22.71
N PRO A 296 -7.70 29.67 -23.22
CA PRO A 296 -7.01 30.16 -24.40
C PRO A 296 -7.87 30.01 -25.65
N SER A 297 -7.70 30.93 -26.61
CA SER A 297 -8.40 30.89 -27.90
C SER A 297 -7.92 29.80 -28.86
N SER A 298 -6.83 29.11 -28.52
CA SER A 298 -6.28 27.93 -29.21
C SER A 298 -5.70 26.95 -28.20
N ASN A 299 -5.50 25.69 -28.59
CA ASN A 299 -4.94 24.67 -27.71
C ASN A 299 -3.60 25.15 -27.14
N LYS A 300 -3.48 25.14 -25.81
CA LYS A 300 -2.26 25.56 -25.12
C LYS A 300 -1.91 24.55 -24.05
N THR A 301 -0.63 24.22 -23.99
CA THR A 301 -0.07 23.36 -22.95
C THR A 301 0.49 24.20 -21.81
N PHE A 302 0.17 23.82 -20.58
CA PHE A 302 0.64 24.42 -19.35
C PHE A 302 1.43 23.40 -18.54
N THR A 303 2.42 23.86 -17.78
CA THR A 303 3.10 23.02 -16.79
C THR A 303 2.44 23.23 -15.44
N VAL A 304 1.98 22.15 -14.84
CA VAL A 304 1.41 22.13 -13.48
C VAL A 304 2.32 21.31 -12.56
N ALA A 305 2.23 21.56 -11.26
CA ALA A 305 2.88 20.72 -10.25
C ALA A 305 1.82 20.06 -9.37
N TYR A 306 2.01 18.78 -9.04
CA TYR A 306 1.16 18.05 -8.11
C TYR A 306 1.97 17.13 -7.20
N TYR A 307 1.31 16.61 -6.16
CA TYR A 307 1.91 15.62 -5.26
C TYR A 307 1.41 14.22 -5.59
N GLN A 308 2.34 13.27 -5.70
CA GLN A 308 2.08 11.84 -5.74
C GLN A 308 2.50 11.22 -4.41
N ILE A 309 1.71 10.31 -3.86
CA ILE A 309 2.07 9.54 -2.66
C ILE A 309 2.31 8.10 -3.10
N GLN A 310 3.47 7.56 -2.76
CA GLN A 310 3.76 6.14 -2.87
C GLN A 310 3.98 5.57 -1.49
N TYR A 311 3.60 4.30 -1.29
CA TYR A 311 3.93 3.60 -0.06
C TYR A 311 4.26 2.13 -0.33
N SER A 312 5.10 1.58 0.55
CA SER A 312 5.40 0.16 0.65
C SER A 312 5.21 -0.26 2.10
N GLN A 313 4.25 -1.12 2.34
CA GLN A 313 3.92 -1.68 3.65
C GLN A 313 4.32 -3.14 3.68
N MET A 314 5.10 -3.52 4.69
CA MET A 314 5.43 -4.89 5.02
C MET A 314 4.73 -5.28 6.32
N VAL A 315 3.99 -6.37 6.28
CA VAL A 315 3.42 -7.05 7.44
C VAL A 315 4.13 -8.39 7.59
N PHE A 316 4.71 -8.66 8.74
CA PHE A 316 5.20 -10.00 9.06
C PHE A 316 4.10 -10.82 9.71
N LEU A 317 3.70 -11.86 8.98
CA LEU A 317 2.78 -12.88 9.46
C LEU A 317 3.59 -14.07 9.97
N ASP A 318 3.38 -14.47 11.21
CA ASP A 318 4.00 -15.66 11.78
C ASP A 318 3.06 -16.85 11.67
N PHE A 319 3.52 -17.84 10.91
CA PHE A 319 2.93 -19.15 10.74
C PHE A 319 3.84 -20.19 11.40
N ASP A 320 3.77 -20.32 12.72
CA ASP A 320 4.48 -21.37 13.46
C ASP A 320 6.01 -21.34 13.24
N GLY A 321 6.62 -20.14 13.38
CA GLY A 321 8.04 -19.92 13.17
C GLY A 321 8.40 -19.64 11.71
N LEU A 322 7.47 -19.80 10.78
CA LEU A 322 7.61 -19.29 9.42
C LEU A 322 7.13 -17.84 9.34
N LYS A 323 8.08 -16.90 9.32
CA LYS A 323 7.78 -15.48 9.09
C LYS A 323 7.56 -15.25 7.61
N TRP A 324 6.33 -14.87 7.25
CA TRP A 324 5.93 -14.58 5.89
C TRP A 324 5.83 -13.06 5.70
N PRO A 325 6.72 -12.43 4.92
CA PRO A 325 6.58 -11.03 4.55
C PRO A 325 5.39 -10.86 3.60
N HIS A 326 4.38 -10.12 4.05
CA HIS A 326 3.23 -9.74 3.25
C HIS A 326 3.35 -8.27 2.86
N VAL A 327 3.66 -8.02 1.59
CA VAL A 327 3.96 -6.68 1.07
C VAL A 327 2.76 -6.12 0.32
N THR A 328 2.43 -4.86 0.58
CA THR A 328 1.45 -4.08 -0.18
C THR A 328 2.07 -2.77 -0.62
N VAL A 329 1.92 -2.45 -1.90
CA VAL A 329 2.44 -1.23 -2.50
C VAL A 329 1.32 -0.48 -3.23
N ALA A 330 1.38 0.85 -3.24
CA ALA A 330 0.51 1.63 -4.10
C ALA A 330 1.11 2.98 -4.48
N THR A 331 0.66 3.49 -5.63
CA THR A 331 0.86 4.87 -6.08
C THR A 331 -0.49 5.59 -6.08
N LEU A 332 -0.55 6.74 -5.43
CA LEU A 332 -1.75 7.55 -5.23
C LEU A 332 -1.52 8.93 -5.84
N ALA A 333 -2.45 9.37 -6.68
CA ALA A 333 -2.52 10.76 -7.16
C ALA A 333 -3.82 11.41 -6.69
N PRO A 334 -3.83 12.73 -6.41
CA PRO A 334 -5.03 13.46 -6.05
C PRO A 334 -6.03 13.43 -7.20
N ILE A 335 -7.12 12.70 -7.02
CA ILE A 335 -8.28 12.79 -7.91
C ILE A 335 -9.26 13.82 -7.35
N ALA A 336 -9.82 14.64 -8.24
CA ALA A 336 -10.84 15.60 -7.89
C ALA A 336 -12.14 14.88 -7.53
N HIS A 337 -12.35 14.52 -6.25
CA HIS A 337 -13.64 14.00 -5.78
C HIS A 337 -14.27 14.88 -4.69
N VAL A 338 -15.38 15.50 -5.12
CA VAL A 338 -16.55 16.01 -4.39
C VAL A 338 -16.28 16.81 -3.11
N GLU A 339 -16.12 18.12 -3.28
CA GLU A 339 -17.09 19.11 -2.84
C GLU A 339 -16.80 20.38 -3.65
N LYS A 340 -17.80 21.24 -3.88
CA LYS A 340 -17.66 22.52 -4.60
C LYS A 340 -16.34 23.20 -4.28
N SER A 341 -15.74 23.86 -5.29
CA SER A 341 -14.61 24.77 -5.16
C SER A 341 -14.65 25.48 -3.80
N THR A 342 -13.82 24.99 -2.88
CA THR A 342 -13.49 25.71 -1.67
C THR A 342 -12.20 26.42 -2.02
N LEU A 343 -12.33 27.74 -2.12
CA LEU A 343 -11.30 28.71 -2.46
C LEU A 343 -9.89 28.29 -2.01
N SER A 344 -8.94 28.46 -2.93
CA SER A 344 -7.50 28.57 -2.68
C SER A 344 -6.80 27.27 -2.23
N SER A 345 -6.24 26.53 -3.20
CA SER A 345 -4.94 25.87 -2.99
C SER A 345 -4.10 25.91 -4.27
N ALA A 346 -3.39 27.03 -4.41
CA ALA A 346 -2.07 27.19 -5.02
C ALA A 346 -1.84 26.61 -6.43
N ILE A 347 -2.14 27.42 -7.44
CA ILE A 347 -1.21 27.60 -8.57
C ILE A 347 -0.39 28.84 -8.21
N GLU A 348 0.75 28.64 -7.53
CA GLU A 348 1.81 29.66 -7.60
C GLU A 348 2.48 29.50 -8.97
N GLU A 349 2.46 30.59 -9.73
CA GLU A 349 3.16 30.75 -10.98
C GLU A 349 4.68 30.56 -10.72
N ALA A 350 5.24 29.44 -11.18
CA ALA A 350 6.68 29.22 -11.10
C ALA A 350 7.36 30.14 -12.11
N ASN A 351 7.86 31.28 -11.64
CA ASN A 351 8.71 32.16 -12.45
C ASN A 351 10.07 31.48 -12.72
N MET A 352 10.36 31.35 -14.02
CA MET A 352 11.63 31.10 -14.75
C MET A 352 12.78 30.35 -14.05
#